data_AF-A0A7J9YIY2-F1
#
_entry.id   AF-A0A7J9YIY2-F1
#
_cell.length_a   1.000
_cell.length_b   1.000
_cell.length_c   1.000
_cell.angle_alpha   90.00
_cell.angle_beta   90.00
_cell.angle_gamma   90.00
#
_symmetry.space_group_name_H-M   'P 1'
#
loop_
_entity.id
_entity.type
_entity.pdbx_description
1 polymer ?
#
loop_
_entity_poly.entity_id
_entity_poly.type
_entity_poly.pdbx_seq_one_letter_code
_entity_poly.pdbx_strand_id
1 'polypeptide(L)' 'MRNAEMAKLDGLVGEWTTTLSDAWFLEPPGTEVSGTTTIDWLGESLLAVRTGLGGGQHVHSEMSLVL' A
#
# COMPACT_ATOMS: atom_id res chain seq x y z
N MET A 1 -3.20 6.47 -23.30
CA MET A 1 -1.97 5.65 -23.43
C MET A 1 -0.95 6.26 -22.48
N ARG A 2 -0.44 5.49 -21.50
CA ARG A 2 0.46 6.01 -20.44
C ARG A 2 1.75 6.60 -21.02
N ASN A 3 2.24 7.70 -20.45
CA ASN A 3 3.48 8.33 -20.92
C ASN A 3 4.72 7.50 -20.52
N ALA A 4 5.87 7.78 -21.13
CA ALA A 4 7.10 7.01 -20.92
C ALA A 4 7.62 7.03 -19.48
N GLU A 5 7.35 8.10 -18.71
CA GLU A 5 7.75 8.20 -17.31
C GLU A 5 6.83 7.37 -16.41
N MET A 6 5.52 7.40 -16.66
CA MET A 6 4.53 6.59 -15.94
C MET A 6 4.73 5.09 -16.20
N ALA A 7 5.16 4.70 -17.41
CA ALA A 7 5.47 3.30 -17.72
C ALA A 7 6.59 2.72 -16.84
N LYS A 8 7.49 3.56 -16.31
CA LYS A 8 8.55 3.09 -15.38
C LYS A 8 7.98 2.59 -14.05
N LEU A 9 6.77 3.01 -13.70
CA LEU A 9 6.09 2.61 -12.46
C LEU A 9 5.30 1.31 -12.61
N ASP A 10 5.21 0.72 -13.81
CA ASP A 10 4.46 -0.52 -14.02
C ASP A 10 4.95 -1.69 -13.15
N GLY A 11 6.23 -1.68 -12.75
CA GLY A 11 6.78 -2.68 -11.84
C GLY A 11 6.24 -2.61 -10.40
N LEU A 12 5.55 -1.52 -10.02
CA LEU A 12 4.92 -1.38 -8.71
C LEU A 12 3.52 -2.02 -8.67
N VAL A 13 2.87 -2.17 -9.83
CA VAL A 13 1.48 -2.64 -9.93
C VAL A 13 1.38 -4.12 -9.62
N GLY A 14 0.45 -4.47 -8.73
CA GLY A 14 0.24 -5.84 -8.28
C GLY A 14 -0.11 -5.93 -6.80
N GLU A 15 -0.02 -7.16 -6.28
CA GLU A 15 -0.24 -7.47 -4.88
C GLU A 15 1.08 -7.77 -4.17
N TRP A 16 1.21 -7.22 -2.96
CA TRP A 16 2.41 -7.26 -2.15
C TRP A 16 2.07 -7.75 -0.74
N THR A 17 2.98 -8.53 -0.15
CA THR A 17 2.99 -8.72 1.30
C THR A 17 3.67 -7.52 1.94
N THR A 18 3.05 -6.97 2.98
CA THR A 18 3.51 -5.76 3.65
C THR A 18 3.69 -6.03 5.14
N THR A 19 4.74 -5.45 5.72
CA THR A 19 4.97 -5.40 7.16
C THR A 19 5.04 -3.95 7.60
N LEU A 20 4.20 -3.54 8.55
CA LEU A 20 4.30 -2.26 9.24
C LEU A 20 5.07 -2.47 10.54
N SER A 21 6.20 -1.78 10.70
CA SER A 21 7.00 -1.74 11.92
C SER A 21 7.29 -0.29 12.31
N ASP A 22 7.77 -0.08 13.54
CA ASP A 22 8.32 1.19 14.03
C ASP A 22 7.38 2.42 13.90
N ALA A 23 6.08 2.18 13.79
CA ALA A 23 5.09 3.24 13.80
C ALA A 23 4.78 3.67 15.24
N TRP A 24 4.74 4.99 15.46
CA TRP A 24 4.58 5.59 16.80
C TRP A 24 3.32 5.15 17.57
N PHE A 25 2.30 4.68 16.84
CA PHE A 25 1.02 4.23 17.39
C PHE A 25 0.96 2.71 17.60
N LEU A 26 2.01 1.96 17.25
CA LEU A 26 2.10 0.53 17.54
C LEU A 26 2.69 0.34 18.93
N GLU A 27 1.91 -0.26 19.82
CA GLU A 27 2.35 -0.64 21.16
C GLU A 27 2.31 -2.16 21.35
N PRO A 28 3.33 -2.73 22.02
CA PRO A 28 4.55 -2.08 22.52
C PRO A 28 5.53 -1.69 21.39
N PRO A 29 6.57 -0.88 21.69
CA PRO A 29 7.66 -0.61 20.73
C PRO A 29 8.27 -1.91 20.18
N GLY A 30 8.53 -1.93 18.87
CA GLY A 30 8.98 -3.13 18.15
C GLY A 30 7.87 -4.07 17.69
N THR A 31 6.60 -3.69 17.85
CA THR A 31 5.47 -4.43 17.26
C THR A 31 5.52 -4.36 15.74
N GLU A 32 5.38 -5.53 15.10
CA GLU A 32 5.22 -5.67 13.66
C GLU A 32 3.80 -6.13 13.33
N VAL A 33 3.21 -5.53 12.31
CA VAL A 33 1.89 -5.88 11.80
C VAL A 33 2.00 -6.27 10.33
N SER A 34 1.71 -7.54 10.04
CA SER A 34 1.65 -8.03 8.66
C SER A 34 0.33 -7.61 7.98
N GLY A 35 0.38 -7.52 6.66
CA GLY A 35 -0.73 -7.11 5.83
C GLY A 35 -0.50 -7.40 4.35
N THR A 36 -1.44 -6.95 3.54
CA THR A 36 -1.37 -7.01 2.08
C THR A 36 -1.53 -5.61 1.51
N THR A 37 -0.74 -5.28 0.49
CA THR A 37 -0.87 -4.03 -0.26
C THR A 37 -1.19 -4.33 -1.70
N THR A 38 -2.22 -3.70 -2.24
CA THR A 38 -2.50 -3.69 -3.68
C THR A 38 -2.13 -2.32 -4.25
N ILE A 39 -1.43 -2.32 -5.37
CA ILE A 39 -1.10 -1.11 -6.13
C ILE A 39 -1.70 -1.27 -7.52
N ASP A 40 -2.59 -0.34 -7.90
CA ASP A 40 -3.29 -0.35 -9.18
C ASP A 40 -3.20 1.01 -9.87
N TRP A 41 -3.37 1.02 -11.19
CA TRP A 41 -3.53 2.26 -11.95
C TRP A 41 -4.93 2.86 -11.72
N LEU A 42 -4.97 4.13 -11.33
CA LEU A 42 -6.16 4.97 -11.36
C LEU A 42 -6.10 5.87 -12.61
N GLY A 43 -6.76 5.43 -13.67
CA GLY A 43 -6.66 6.08 -14.97
C GLY A 43 -5.28 5.92 -15.60
N GLU A 44 -4.76 6.99 -16.21
CA GLU A 44 -3.50 6.93 -16.98
C GLU A 44 -2.31 7.60 -16.29
N SER A 45 -2.49 8.21 -15.13
CA SER A 45 -1.44 9.03 -14.52
C SER A 45 -1.27 8.84 -13.02
N LEU A 46 -2.14 8.08 -12.36
CA LEU A 46 -2.14 7.96 -10.91
C LEU A 46 -2.04 6.50 -10.53
N LEU A 47 -1.31 6.20 -9.46
CA LEU A 47 -1.39 4.91 -8.78
C LEU A 47 -2.30 5.05 -7.58
N ALA A 48 -3.11 4.03 -7.31
CA ALA A 48 -3.83 3.86 -6.07
C ALA A 48 -3.13 2.76 -5.27
N VAL A 49 -2.75 3.07 -4.04
CA VAL A 49 -2.19 2.11 -3.09
C VAL A 49 -3.26 1.81 -2.06
N ARG A 50 -3.47 0.52 -1.73
CA ARG A 50 -4.46 0.09 -0.73
C ARG A 50 -3.79 -0.93 0.17
N THR A 51 -3.69 -0.66 1.48
CA THR A 51 -3.01 -1.56 2.42
C THR A 51 -4.00 -2.06 3.47
N GLY A 52 -4.24 -3.36 3.50
CA GLY A 52 -4.93 -4.01 4.62
C GLY A 52 -3.93 -4.46 5.66
N LEU A 53 -4.05 -3.98 6.91
CA LEU A 53 -3.19 -4.38 8.03
C LEU A 53 -4.00 -5.21 9.03
N GLY A 54 -3.43 -6.33 9.50
CA GLY A 54 -3.96 -7.12 10.62
C GLY A 54 -4.90 -8.27 10.23
N GLY A 55 -4.73 -9.39 10.95
CA GLY A 55 -5.64 -10.54 10.97
C GLY A 55 -6.60 -10.45 12.16
N GLY A 56 -7.79 -9.91 11.94
CA GLY A 56 -8.85 -9.80 12.95
C GLY A 56 -9.87 -8.73 12.56
N GLN A 57 -11.16 -9.06 12.64
CA GLN A 57 -12.29 -8.24 12.18
C GLN A 57 -12.17 -6.78 12.67
N HIS A 58 -12.10 -5.83 11.75
CA HIS A 58 -12.06 -4.37 11.95
C HIS A 58 -10.71 -3.72 12.27
N VAL A 59 -9.80 -3.66 11.29
CA VAL A 59 -8.93 -2.48 11.10
C VAL A 59 -8.72 -2.24 9.59
N HIS A 60 -9.69 -1.61 8.94
CA HIS A 60 -9.54 -1.19 7.54
C HIS A 60 -8.91 0.20 7.50
N SER A 61 -7.66 0.29 7.06
CA SER A 61 -7.00 1.58 6.78
C SER A 61 -6.86 1.72 5.27
N GLU A 62 -7.67 2.58 4.65
CA GLU A 62 -7.50 2.93 3.24
C GLU A 62 -6.65 4.20 3.15
N MET A 63 -5.43 4.07 2.63
CA MET A 63 -4.53 5.21 2.37
C MET A 63 -4.33 5.36 0.87
N SER A 64 -5.03 6.30 0.23
CA SER A 64 -4.81 6.62 -1.18
C SER A 64 -3.69 7.66 -1.33
N LEU A 65 -2.56 7.27 -1.90
CA LEU A 65 -1.51 8.19 -2.34
C LEU A 65 -1.66 8.42 -3.84
N VAL A 66 -1.79 9.68 -4.25
CA VAL A 66 -1.83 10.10 -5.65
C VAL A 66 -0.50 10.77 -5.97
N LEU A 67 0.30 10.19 -6.87
CA LEU A 67 1.58 10.72 -7.35
C LEU A 67 1.39 11.58 -8.60
#